data_AF-A0AAC9EXB9-F1
#
_entry.id   AF-A0AAC9EXB9-F1
#
_cell.length_a   1.000
_cell.length_b   1.000
_cell.length_c   1.000
_cell.angle_alpha   90.00
_cell.angle_beta   90.00
_cell.angle_gamma   90.00
#
_symmetry.space_group_name_H-M   'P 1'
#
loop_
_entity.id
_entity.type
_entity.pdbx_description
1 polymer ?
#
loop_
_entity_poly.entity_id
_entity_poly.type
_entity_poly.pdbx_seq_one_letter_code
_entity_poly.pdbx_strand_id
1 'polypeptide(L)'
;MVRRATIGSVLVTAALFGWGVPLSRLFDAFQPMTVALSIMLAAILVRLNRGMPTLDWKSLEPQERSQLTSAIVDLTREYAFIVGIKAALVTALVSLAPFKLDAACWSNWTSRGVAAAIGAMVALSVSRMAYVVWRDYDIVKLQKMMIDSSGVREKNEGEVKLAEAKISGMRASGLRKVDTIRRDPLE
;
A
#
# COMPACT_ATOMS: atom_id res chain seq x y z
N MET A 1 -14.47 -7.48 2.19
CA MET A 1 -14.25 -7.92 3.59
C MET A 1 -13.83 -6.77 4.50
N VAL A 2 -12.80 -5.99 4.13
CA VAL A 2 -12.27 -4.84 4.89
C VAL A 2 -13.35 -3.84 5.31
N ARG A 3 -14.25 -3.44 4.40
CA ARG A 3 -15.32 -2.46 4.71
C ARG A 3 -16.25 -2.94 5.84
N ARG A 4 -16.61 -4.23 5.88
CA ARG A 4 -17.47 -4.80 6.92
C ARG A 4 -16.74 -4.87 8.27
N ALA A 5 -15.45 -5.24 8.25
CA ALA A 5 -14.62 -5.25 9.44
C ALA A 5 -14.43 -3.84 10.03
N THR A 6 -14.18 -2.83 9.19
CA THR A 6 -14.08 -1.43 9.64
C THR A 6 -15.39 -0.92 10.23
N ILE A 7 -16.54 -1.19 9.58
CA ILE A 7 -17.85 -0.80 10.12
C ILE A 7 -18.11 -1.47 11.46
N GLY A 8 -17.85 -2.78 11.57
CA GLY A 8 -17.99 -3.53 12.82
C GLY A 8 -17.08 -2.97 13.93
N SER A 9 -15.80 -2.73 13.64
CA SER A 9 -14.88 -2.16 14.63
C SER A 9 -15.28 -0.75 15.08
N VAL A 10 -15.80 0.07 14.15
CA VAL A 10 -16.27 1.43 14.48
C VAL A 10 -17.49 1.36 15.40
N LEU A 11 -18.48 0.52 15.08
CA LEU A 11 -19.69 0.39 15.90
C LEU A 11 -19.39 -0.16 17.30
N VAL A 12 -18.54 -1.18 17.40
CA VAL A 12 -18.14 -1.77 18.68
C VAL A 12 -17.41 -0.74 19.54
N THR A 13 -16.41 -0.06 19.00
CA THR A 13 -15.65 0.93 19.77
C THR A 13 -16.49 2.15 20.12
N ALA A 14 -17.40 2.58 19.24
CA ALA A 14 -18.36 3.65 19.53
C ALA A 14 -19.27 3.28 20.71
N ALA A 15 -19.79 2.05 20.73
CA ALA A 15 -20.59 1.56 21.85
C ALA A 15 -19.77 1.47 23.15
N LEU A 16 -18.55 0.95 23.09
CA LEU A 16 -17.67 0.84 24.26
C LEU A 16 -17.32 2.21 24.85
N PHE A 17 -17.01 3.20 24.01
CA PHE A 17 -16.70 4.55 24.49
C PHE A 17 -17.97 5.28 24.96
N GLY A 18 -19.08 5.12 24.24
CA GLY A 18 -20.36 5.76 24.59
C GLY A 18 -20.96 5.24 25.89
N TRP A 19 -20.80 3.95 26.22
CA TRP A 19 -21.35 3.38 27.44
C TRP A 19 -20.34 3.21 28.58
N GLY A 20 -19.10 2.85 28.25
CA GLY A 20 -18.10 2.42 29.22
C GLY A 20 -17.13 3.50 29.71
N VAL A 21 -16.97 4.60 28.96
CA VAL A 21 -15.96 5.62 29.27
C VAL A 21 -16.61 6.95 29.65
N PRO A 22 -16.45 7.41 30.90
CA PRO A 22 -16.86 8.76 31.28
C PRO A 22 -16.06 9.79 30.46
N LEU A 23 -16.76 10.76 29.85
CA LEU A 23 -16.12 11.79 29.03
C LEU A 23 -15.03 12.57 29.79
N SER A 24 -15.20 12.77 31.10
CA SER A 24 -14.21 13.40 31.97
C SER A 24 -12.85 12.69 31.98
N ARG A 25 -12.85 11.34 32.03
CA ARG A 25 -11.63 10.53 31.96
C ARG A 25 -11.05 10.49 30.54
N LEU A 26 -11.91 10.66 29.53
CA LEU A 26 -11.47 10.69 28.15
C LEU A 26 -10.64 11.95 27.84
N PHE A 27 -10.94 13.09 28.47
CA PHE A 27 -10.12 14.30 28.35
C PHE A 27 -8.67 14.09 28.80
N ASP A 28 -8.43 13.31 29.84
CA ASP A 28 -7.06 12.98 30.29
C ASP A 28 -6.29 12.17 29.21
N ALA A 29 -7.02 11.44 28.36
CA ALA A 29 -6.46 10.69 27.25
C ALA A 29 -6.28 11.52 25.96
N PHE A 30 -6.80 12.75 25.86
CA PHE A 30 -6.72 13.55 24.62
C PHE A 30 -5.29 13.86 24.21
N GLN A 31 -4.41 14.18 25.16
CA GLN A 31 -3.01 14.46 24.88
C GLN A 31 -2.28 13.23 24.32
N PRO A 32 -2.26 12.06 25.00
CA PRO A 32 -1.61 10.88 24.45
C PRO A 32 -2.24 10.42 23.12
N MET A 33 -3.56 10.58 22.94
CA MET A 33 -4.24 10.30 21.67
C MET A 33 -3.77 11.22 20.55
N THR A 34 -3.66 12.53 20.83
CA THR A 34 -3.15 13.51 19.86
C THR A 34 -1.71 13.19 19.47
N VAL A 35 -0.85 12.85 20.43
CA VAL A 35 0.54 12.45 20.17
C VAL A 35 0.60 11.21 19.27
N ALA A 36 -0.17 10.16 19.60
CA ALA A 36 -0.21 8.94 18.80
C ALA A 36 -0.72 9.20 17.37
N LEU A 37 -1.74 10.03 17.21
CA LEU A 37 -2.28 10.41 15.90
C LEU A 37 -1.25 11.19 15.08
N SER A 38 -0.51 12.11 15.69
CA SER A 38 0.57 12.87 15.04
C SER A 38 1.71 11.97 14.56
N ILE A 39 2.11 10.96 15.36
CA ILE A 39 3.12 9.97 14.94
C ILE A 39 2.62 9.16 13.74
N MET A 40 1.37 8.70 13.77
CA MET A 40 0.77 7.98 12.64
C MET A 40 0.71 8.86 11.39
N LEU A 41 0.36 10.14 11.55
CA LEU A 41 0.30 11.10 10.45
C LEU A 41 1.67 11.32 9.82
N ALA A 42 2.70 11.56 10.63
CA ALA A 42 4.08 11.68 10.18
C ALA A 42 4.53 10.44 9.42
N ALA A 43 4.20 9.24 9.93
CA ALA A 43 4.54 7.99 9.27
C ALA A 43 3.85 7.82 7.90
N ILE A 44 2.65 8.36 7.70
CA ILE A 44 1.97 8.36 6.40
C ILE A 44 2.61 9.38 5.46
N LEU A 45 2.94 10.58 5.95
CA LEU A 45 3.60 11.61 5.15
C LEU A 45 4.97 11.17 4.64
N VAL A 46 5.74 10.45 5.47
CA VAL A 46 7.02 9.85 5.04
C VAL A 46 6.80 8.82 3.93
N ARG A 47 5.74 8.00 4.00
CA ARG A 47 5.40 7.04 2.93
C ARG A 47 4.99 7.73 1.65
N LEU A 48 4.16 8.78 1.74
CA LEU A 48 3.76 9.61 0.60
C LEU A 48 4.98 10.27 -0.08
N ASN A 49 5.98 10.68 0.71
CA ASN A 49 7.19 11.32 0.20
C ASN A 49 8.19 10.34 -0.45
N ARG A 50 8.06 9.03 -0.22
CA ARG A 50 8.98 8.03 -0.80
C ARG A 50 8.79 7.85 -2.32
N GLY A 51 7.72 8.37 -2.90
CA GLY A 51 7.52 8.38 -4.36
C GLY A 51 7.39 6.99 -4.98
N MET A 52 7.51 6.93 -6.31
CA MET A 52 7.46 5.67 -7.06
C MET A 52 8.74 4.88 -6.79
N PRO A 53 8.65 3.60 -6.37
CA PRO A 53 9.82 2.77 -6.13
C PRO A 53 10.64 2.64 -7.42
N THR A 54 11.96 2.78 -7.26
CA THR A 54 12.98 2.81 -8.33
C THR A 54 13.20 1.43 -8.97
N LEU A 55 12.13 0.75 -9.37
CA LEU A 55 12.24 -0.41 -10.25
C LEU A 55 12.85 0.07 -11.56
N ASP A 56 13.71 -0.76 -12.18
CA ASP A 56 14.23 -0.50 -13.51
C ASP A 56 13.11 -0.69 -14.54
N TRP A 57 12.23 0.32 -14.60
CA TRP A 57 10.97 0.35 -15.32
C TRP A 57 11.18 0.05 -16.81
N LYS A 58 12.38 0.24 -17.33
CA LYS A 58 12.75 -0.08 -18.72
C LYS A 58 12.60 -1.57 -19.06
N SER A 59 12.70 -2.47 -18.09
CA SER A 59 12.56 -3.93 -18.27
C SER A 59 11.10 -4.44 -18.30
N LEU A 60 10.15 -3.63 -17.82
CA LEU A 60 8.73 -3.98 -17.74
C LEU A 60 7.99 -3.61 -19.02
N GLU A 61 6.93 -4.35 -19.35
CA GLU A 61 6.06 -3.99 -20.48
C GLU A 61 5.28 -2.69 -20.21
N PRO A 62 4.95 -1.90 -21.26
CA PRO A 62 4.16 -0.67 -21.12
C PRO A 62 2.83 -0.87 -20.37
N GLN A 63 2.21 -2.05 -20.50
CA GLN A 63 0.94 -2.38 -19.85
C GLN A 63 1.08 -2.62 -18.34
N GLU A 64 2.16 -3.31 -17.93
CA GLU A 64 2.50 -3.54 -16.52
C GLU A 64 2.87 -2.22 -15.81
N ARG A 65 3.58 -1.32 -16.52
CA ARG A 65 3.89 0.03 -16.01
C ARG A 65 2.64 0.86 -15.72
N SER A 66 1.65 0.81 -16.62
CA SER A 66 0.39 1.53 -16.46
C SER A 66 -0.40 1.01 -15.25
N GLN A 67 -0.49 -0.32 -15.08
CA GLN A 67 -1.16 -0.92 -13.92
C GLN A 67 -0.46 -0.56 -12.60
N LEU A 68 0.87 -0.63 -12.55
CA LEU A 68 1.64 -0.26 -11.36
C LEU A 68 1.45 1.23 -11.01
N THR A 69 1.49 2.10 -12.02
CA THR A 69 1.32 3.54 -11.83
C THR A 69 -0.10 3.86 -11.33
N SER A 70 -1.14 3.24 -11.91
CA SER A 70 -2.52 3.42 -11.46
C SER A 70 -2.71 2.97 -10.01
N ALA A 71 -2.16 1.80 -9.64
CA ALA A 71 -2.25 1.29 -8.27
C ALA A 71 -1.56 2.23 -7.25
N ILE A 72 -0.44 2.84 -7.63
CA ILE A 72 0.28 3.82 -6.78
C ILE A 72 -0.50 5.14 -6.67
N VAL A 73 -1.11 5.62 -7.75
CA VAL A 73 -1.93 6.84 -7.72
C VAL A 73 -3.17 6.63 -6.86
N ASP A 74 -3.86 5.50 -7.01
CA ASP A 74 -5.02 5.15 -6.18
C ASP A 74 -4.64 5.01 -4.70
N LEU A 75 -3.45 4.43 -4.42
CA LEU A 75 -2.88 4.39 -3.07
C LEU A 75 -2.69 5.79 -2.49
N THR A 76 -2.06 6.67 -3.26
CA THR A 76 -1.76 8.05 -2.87
C THR A 76 -3.03 8.82 -2.57
N ARG A 77 -4.07 8.67 -3.40
CA ARG A 77 -5.38 9.30 -3.20
C ARG A 77 -6.05 8.83 -1.90
N GLU A 78 -5.99 7.53 -1.62
CA GLU A 78 -6.53 6.99 -0.36
C GLU A 78 -5.73 7.44 0.86
N TYR A 79 -4.40 7.57 0.75
CA TYR A 79 -3.56 8.11 1.83
C TYR A 79 -3.91 9.56 2.14
N ALA A 80 -4.16 10.38 1.13
CA ALA A 80 -4.64 11.76 1.32
C ALA A 80 -5.97 11.80 2.10
N PHE A 81 -6.90 10.87 1.81
CA PHE A 81 -8.16 10.78 2.56
C PHE A 81 -7.96 10.39 4.02
N ILE A 82 -7.05 9.45 4.30
CA ILE A 82 -6.72 9.01 5.67
C ILE A 82 -6.04 10.15 6.45
N VAL A 83 -5.16 10.91 5.81
CA VAL A 83 -4.56 12.14 6.35
C VAL A 83 -5.65 13.13 6.75
N GLY A 84 -6.65 13.35 5.87
CA GLY A 84 -7.79 14.22 6.17
C GLY A 84 -8.60 13.77 7.39
N ILE A 85 -8.91 12.47 7.52
CA ILE A 85 -9.63 11.93 8.68
C ILE A 85 -8.83 12.15 9.98
N LYS A 86 -7.52 11.85 9.96
CA LYS A 86 -6.66 12.02 11.14
C LYS A 86 -6.53 13.48 11.53
N ALA A 87 -6.37 14.38 10.56
CA ALA A 87 -6.32 15.82 10.80
C ALA A 87 -7.63 16.32 11.42
N ALA A 88 -8.79 15.90 10.88
CA ALA A 88 -10.09 16.25 11.44
C ALA A 88 -10.26 15.75 12.89
N LEU A 89 -9.82 14.53 13.20
CA LEU A 89 -9.84 14.00 14.56
C LEU A 89 -8.92 14.77 15.49
N VAL A 90 -7.69 15.09 15.08
CA VAL A 90 -6.77 15.91 15.89
C VAL A 90 -7.38 17.28 16.17
N THR A 91 -7.93 17.95 15.15
CA THR A 91 -8.61 19.24 15.31
C THR A 91 -9.78 19.13 16.29
N ALA A 92 -10.58 18.06 16.22
CA ALA A 92 -11.68 17.83 17.14
C ALA A 92 -11.20 17.60 18.59
N LEU A 93 -10.14 16.83 18.80
CA LEU A 93 -9.59 16.61 20.15
C LEU A 93 -9.03 17.92 20.75
N VAL A 94 -8.30 18.68 19.95
CA VAL A 94 -7.71 19.96 20.38
C VAL A 94 -8.80 21.01 20.65
N SER A 95 -9.84 21.07 19.82
CA SER A 95 -10.92 22.04 20.00
C SER A 95 -11.83 21.69 21.18
N LEU A 96 -11.99 20.41 21.52
CA LEU A 96 -12.76 20.01 22.70
C LEU A 96 -11.97 20.16 24.00
N ALA A 97 -10.64 20.08 23.98
CA ALA A 97 -9.79 20.07 25.18
C ALA A 97 -10.08 21.20 26.21
N PRO A 98 -10.33 22.47 25.82
CA PRO A 98 -10.63 23.55 26.75
C PRO A 98 -11.94 23.36 27.52
N PHE A 99 -12.90 22.64 26.94
CA PHE A 99 -14.24 22.44 27.50
C PHE A 99 -14.28 21.33 28.57
N LYS A 100 -13.12 20.85 29.07
CA LYS A 100 -13.06 19.79 30.08
C LYS A 100 -13.86 20.11 31.34
N LEU A 101 -13.79 21.35 31.81
CA LEU A 101 -14.49 21.79 33.02
C LEU A 101 -15.99 21.95 32.77
N ASP A 102 -16.38 22.53 31.63
CA ASP A 102 -17.78 22.73 31.24
C ASP A 102 -18.48 21.42 30.89
N ALA A 103 -17.73 20.42 30.42
CA ALA A 103 -18.24 19.09 30.10
C ALA A 103 -18.79 18.34 31.33
N ALA A 104 -18.41 18.74 32.55
CA ALA A 104 -19.02 18.19 33.77
C ALA A 104 -20.50 18.59 33.92
N CYS A 105 -20.89 19.74 33.34
CA CYS A 105 -22.26 20.25 33.36
C CYS A 105 -23.09 19.75 32.15
N TRP A 106 -22.48 19.00 31.23
CA TRP A 106 -23.18 18.51 30.04
C TRP A 106 -24.14 17.38 30.39
N SER A 107 -25.26 17.31 29.66
CA SER A 107 -26.19 16.19 29.79
C SER A 107 -25.49 14.85 29.57
N ASN A 108 -25.96 13.81 30.26
CA ASN A 108 -25.41 12.46 30.09
C ASN A 108 -25.50 11.98 28.64
N TRP A 109 -26.55 12.36 27.91
CA TRP A 109 -26.73 11.99 26.51
C TRP A 109 -25.72 12.67 25.59
N THR A 110 -25.47 13.97 25.76
CA THR A 110 -24.45 14.68 24.97
C THR A 110 -23.05 14.16 25.27
N SER A 111 -22.73 13.92 26.54
CA SER A 111 -21.43 13.38 26.95
C SER A 111 -21.16 11.99 26.36
N ARG A 112 -22.17 11.11 26.37
CA ARG A 112 -22.08 9.77 25.76
C ARG A 112 -21.98 9.85 24.24
N GLY A 113 -22.74 10.74 23.61
CA GLY A 113 -22.68 10.95 22.16
C GLY A 113 -21.30 11.41 21.69
N VAL A 114 -20.70 12.37 22.40
CA VAL A 114 -19.35 12.87 22.11
C VAL A 114 -18.29 11.79 22.35
N ALA A 115 -18.38 11.05 23.47
CA ALA A 115 -17.47 9.93 23.74
C ALA A 115 -17.57 8.84 22.65
N ALA A 116 -18.79 8.47 22.25
CA ALA A 116 -19.03 7.51 21.17
C ALA A 116 -18.46 7.99 19.83
N ALA A 117 -18.63 9.27 19.50
CA ALA A 117 -18.09 9.87 18.27
C ALA A 117 -16.55 9.86 18.25
N ILE A 118 -15.91 10.20 19.38
CA ILE A 118 -14.45 10.12 19.50
C ILE A 118 -13.99 8.66 19.37
N GLY A 119 -14.63 7.72 20.06
CA GLY A 119 -14.32 6.29 19.95
C GLY A 119 -14.47 5.76 18.52
N ALA A 120 -15.52 6.17 17.81
CA ALA A 120 -15.75 5.83 16.41
C ALA A 120 -14.62 6.35 15.50
N MET A 121 -14.23 7.62 15.67
CA MET A 121 -13.17 8.25 14.88
C MET A 121 -11.79 7.63 15.16
N VAL A 122 -11.53 7.24 16.40
CA VAL A 122 -10.31 6.53 16.80
C VAL A 122 -10.26 5.14 16.17
N ALA A 123 -11.36 4.38 16.25
CA ALA A 123 -11.45 3.07 15.63
C ALA A 123 -11.29 3.15 14.11
N LEU A 124 -11.89 4.16 13.48
CA LEU A 124 -11.71 4.43 12.05
C LEU A 124 -10.23 4.75 11.75
N SER A 125 -9.58 5.58 12.57
CA SER A 125 -8.18 5.95 12.41
C SER A 125 -7.21 4.77 12.53
N VAL A 126 -7.47 3.85 13.46
CA VAL A 126 -6.66 2.64 13.67
C VAL A 126 -6.93 1.61 12.57
N SER A 127 -8.20 1.35 12.24
CA SER A 127 -8.58 0.41 11.17
C SER A 127 -8.00 0.84 9.82
N ARG A 128 -8.05 2.14 9.51
CA ARG A 128 -7.45 2.68 8.29
C ARG A 128 -5.93 2.57 8.30
N MET A 129 -5.28 2.78 9.44
CA MET A 129 -3.83 2.58 9.55
C MET A 129 -3.43 1.12 9.29
N ALA A 130 -4.17 0.15 9.83
CA ALA A 130 -3.92 -1.26 9.56
C ALA A 130 -4.07 -1.60 8.06
N TYR A 131 -5.07 -1.01 7.40
CA TYR A 131 -5.28 -1.20 5.96
C TYR A 131 -4.13 -0.62 5.11
N VAL A 132 -3.59 0.55 5.47
CA VAL A 132 -2.39 1.13 4.83
C VAL A 132 -1.23 0.14 4.85
N VAL A 133 -0.93 -0.45 6.02
CA VAL A 133 0.17 -1.41 6.16
C VAL A 133 -0.07 -2.66 5.32
N TRP A 134 -1.31 -3.18 5.32
CA TRP A 134 -1.64 -4.34 4.50
C TRP A 134 -1.48 -4.06 3.00
N ARG A 135 -1.79 -2.85 2.55
CA ARG A 135 -1.65 -2.49 1.14
C ARG A 135 -0.21 -2.19 0.73
N ASP A 136 0.60 -1.60 1.61
CA ASP A 136 2.05 -1.51 1.42
C ASP A 136 2.65 -2.91 1.16
N TYR A 137 2.21 -3.92 1.93
CA TYR A 137 2.64 -5.31 1.75
C TYR A 137 2.20 -5.91 0.40
N ASP A 138 0.98 -5.61 -0.05
CA ASP A 138 0.46 -6.09 -1.34
C ASP A 138 1.24 -5.51 -2.53
N ILE A 139 1.67 -4.25 -2.44
CA ILE A 139 2.54 -3.62 -3.46
C ILE A 139 3.89 -4.32 -3.52
N VAL A 140 4.51 -4.63 -2.38
CA VAL A 140 5.77 -5.39 -2.35
C VAL A 140 5.60 -6.77 -2.97
N LYS A 141 4.44 -7.41 -2.73
CA LYS A 141 4.12 -8.71 -3.35
C LYS A 141 3.95 -8.60 -4.86
N LEU A 142 3.27 -7.56 -5.36
CA LEU A 142 3.15 -7.25 -6.78
C LEU A 142 4.52 -6.99 -7.42
N GLN A 143 5.37 -6.21 -6.75
CA GLN A 143 6.74 -5.95 -7.21
C GLN A 143 7.55 -7.24 -7.31
N LYS A 144 7.47 -8.11 -6.29
CA LYS A 144 8.12 -9.42 -6.33
C LYS A 144 7.63 -10.25 -7.52
N MET A 145 6.31 -10.32 -7.73
CA MET A 145 5.73 -11.07 -8.84
C MET A 145 6.22 -10.57 -10.20
N MET A 146 6.31 -9.25 -10.39
CA MET A 146 6.80 -8.64 -11.63
C MET A 146 8.30 -8.85 -11.86
N ILE A 147 9.11 -8.85 -10.79
CA ILE A 147 10.55 -9.15 -10.88
C ILE A 147 10.77 -10.64 -11.19
N ASP A 148 10.01 -11.53 -10.55
CA ASP A 148 10.10 -12.95 -10.80
C ASP A 148 9.65 -13.29 -12.24
N SER A 149 8.59 -12.64 -12.76
CA SER A 149 8.12 -12.83 -14.14
C SER A 149 9.11 -12.30 -15.18
N SER A 150 9.73 -11.13 -14.94
CA SER A 150 10.73 -10.57 -15.85
C SER A 150 12.00 -11.42 -15.89
N GLY A 151 12.46 -11.95 -14.75
CA GLY A 151 13.61 -12.86 -14.69
C GLY A 151 13.37 -14.18 -15.42
N VAL A 152 12.16 -14.74 -15.36
CA VAL A 152 11.78 -15.93 -16.15
C VAL A 152 11.76 -15.61 -17.64
N ARG A 153 11.25 -14.43 -18.03
CA ARG A 153 11.24 -14.00 -19.43
C ARG A 153 12.64 -13.82 -19.99
N GLU A 154 13.53 -13.15 -19.25
CA GLU A 154 14.93 -12.96 -19.67
C GLU A 154 15.65 -14.30 -19.84
N LYS A 155 15.40 -15.26 -18.94
CA LYS A 155 15.94 -16.61 -19.06
C LYS A 155 15.43 -17.33 -20.31
N ASN A 156 14.12 -17.27 -20.58
CA ASN A 156 13.52 -17.87 -21.77
C ASN A 156 14.04 -17.23 -23.06
N GLU A 157 14.16 -15.90 -23.10
CA GLU A 157 14.75 -15.19 -24.25
C GLU A 157 16.23 -15.55 -24.46
N GLY A 158 16.99 -15.73 -23.39
CA GLY A 158 18.36 -16.23 -23.44
C GLY A 158 18.45 -17.65 -24.02
N GLU A 159 17.58 -18.55 -23.58
CA GLU A 159 17.50 -19.92 -24.10
C GLU A 159 17.08 -19.96 -25.58
N VAL A 160 16.13 -19.12 -26.00
CA VAL A 160 15.71 -19.00 -27.41
C VAL A 160 16.87 -18.48 -28.27
N LYS A 161 17.58 -17.42 -27.83
CA LYS A 161 18.75 -16.90 -28.56
C LYS A 161 19.88 -17.92 -28.68
N LEU A 162 20.13 -18.69 -27.61
CA LEU A 162 21.11 -19.78 -27.63
C LEU A 162 20.68 -20.91 -28.59
N ALA A 163 19.39 -21.25 -28.61
CA ALA A 163 18.85 -22.23 -29.54
C ALA A 163 18.95 -21.75 -31.00
N GLU A 164 18.60 -20.50 -31.28
CA GLU A 164 18.76 -19.88 -32.61
C GLU A 164 20.22 -19.83 -33.05
N ALA A 165 21.15 -19.44 -32.16
CA ALA A 165 22.58 -19.44 -32.43
C ALA A 165 23.12 -20.87 -32.71
N LYS A 166 22.62 -21.87 -31.98
CA LYS A 166 22.98 -23.27 -32.22
C LYS A 166 22.42 -23.77 -33.55
N ILE A 167 21.17 -23.43 -33.89
CA ILE A 167 20.54 -23.81 -35.16
C ILE A 167 21.24 -23.12 -36.34
N SER A 168 21.57 -21.83 -36.24
CA SER A 168 22.31 -21.11 -37.28
C SER A 168 23.72 -21.68 -37.46
N GLY A 169 24.42 -22.01 -36.37
CA GLY A 169 25.71 -22.71 -36.41
C GLY A 169 25.63 -24.10 -37.06
N MET A 170 24.59 -24.88 -36.77
CA MET A 170 24.34 -26.18 -37.42
C MET A 170 24.04 -26.02 -38.92
N ARG A 171 23.23 -25.03 -39.32
CA ARG A 171 22.95 -24.73 -40.73
C ARG A 171 24.23 -24.31 -41.49
N ALA A 172 25.05 -23.45 -40.90
CA ALA A 172 26.33 -23.05 -41.49
C ALA A 172 27.33 -24.22 -41.63
N SER A 173 27.32 -25.13 -40.66
CA SER A 173 28.19 -26.31 -40.67
C SER A 173 27.71 -27.40 -41.65
N GLY A 174 26.40 -27.53 -41.85
CA GLY A 174 25.80 -28.46 -42.82
C GLY A 174 26.09 -28.07 -44.28
N LEU A 175 26.18 -26.78 -44.57
CA LEU A 175 26.56 -26.28 -45.90
C LEU A 175 28.03 -26.56 -46.26
N ARG A 176 28.93 -26.63 -45.27
CA ARG A 176 30.37 -26.82 -45.52
C ARG A 176 30.79 -28.26 -45.86
N LYS A 177 29.89 -29.24 -45.68
CA LYS A 177 30.20 -30.67 -45.90
C LYS A 177 29.90 -31.19 -47.31
N VAL A 178 29.32 -30.37 -48.20
CA VAL A 178 28.93 -30.82 -49.55
C VAL A 178 30.00 -30.57 -50.63
N ASP A 179 30.98 -29.69 -50.38
CA ASP A 179 31.98 -29.30 -51.41
C ASP A 179 33.27 -30.15 -51.46
N THR A 180 33.39 -31.23 -50.68
CA THR A 180 34.66 -32.00 -50.58
C THR A 180 34.70 -33.34 -51.32
N ILE A 181 33.71 -33.66 -52.16
CA ILE A 181 33.76 -34.86 -53.02
C ILE A 181 33.44 -34.50 -54.49
N ARG A 182 34.34 -33.78 -55.14
CA ARG A 182 34.58 -33.99 -56.58
C ARG A 182 36.06 -33.80 -56.87
N ARG A 183 36.70 -34.92 -57.17
CA ARG A 183 38.12 -35.06 -57.53
C ARG A 183 38.45 -34.18 -58.73
N ASP A 184 39.57 -33.47 -58.59
CA ASP A 184 40.33 -32.85 -59.67
C ASP A 184 40.97 -33.90 -60.61
N PRO A 185 41.51 -33.47 -61.76
CA PRO A 185 41.29 -34.08 -63.08
C PRO A 185 42.29 -35.17 -63.43
N LEU A 186 41.89 -36.09 -64.30
CA LEU A 186 42.80 -36.99 -65.01
C LEU A 186 42.65 -36.76 -66.52
N GLU A 187 43.79 -36.35 -67.08
CA GLU A 187 44.29 -36.56 -68.45
C GLU A 187 43.59 -35.86 -69.63
#